data_AF-A0A371ES00-F1
#
_entry.id   AF-A0A371ES00-F1
#
_cell.length_a   1.000
_cell.length_b   1.000
_cell.length_c   1.000
_cell.angle_alpha   90.00
_cell.angle_beta   90.00
_cell.angle_gamma   90.00
#
_symmetry.space_group_name_H-M   'P 1'
#
loop_
_entity.id
_entity.type
_entity.pdbx_description
1 polymer ?
#
loop_
_entity_poly.entity_id
_entity_poly.type
_entity_poly.pdbx_seq_one_letter_code
_entity_poly.pdbx_strand_id
1 'polypeptide(L)'
;MGTWFTNARPYLLLLAVQFGSAGMFIFAMDAIKKGMSHYVFIVYRNAIASVSLAPFAYVLERKVRPKMTVRIFAEIMALAFFEIILDQCFALLGMKFTSASFLSAVMNSAPSITFLLAIMLRLEHMNMKEVACQAKVMGTIVTLGGTLLMALYKGPVLSITGSSTTHAAQPHNITNPTANHWIMGTCFLLIGCAGFSSFYILQTITLRKYPTEMSLATWVCFVGALQSSVVAIFAERHHPHAWALGWDTRLFAPAYAGIVTSGVQYYVQGMVIKSMGPVIVTAFNPLRMIIITTLACIVLSEQLYLGSIIGAIVVVLGLYLVVWGKSKECQGRMPPSPEDQQRQLPVTAPTNDSNDNKA
;
A
#
# COMPACT_ATOMS: atom_id res chain seq x y z
N MET A 1 33.00 16.89 -2.45
CA MET A 1 31.58 16.92 -2.87
C MET A 1 31.08 15.61 -3.48
N GLY A 2 31.89 14.85 -4.23
CA GLY A 2 31.43 13.63 -4.94
C GLY A 2 30.96 12.45 -4.07
N THR A 3 31.59 12.20 -2.92
CA THR A 3 31.25 11.05 -2.04
C THR A 3 29.91 11.24 -1.34
N TRP A 4 29.60 12.44 -0.86
CA TRP A 4 28.31 12.75 -0.24
C TRP A 4 27.15 12.62 -1.23
N PHE A 5 27.30 13.14 -2.45
CA PHE A 5 26.26 13.03 -3.48
C PHE A 5 26.04 11.58 -3.92
N THR A 6 27.10 10.78 -4.00
CA THR A 6 27.02 9.35 -4.35
C THR A 6 26.29 8.57 -3.26
N ASN A 7 26.54 8.88 -1.98
CA ASN A 7 25.86 8.24 -0.85
C ASN A 7 24.40 8.71 -0.68
N ALA A 8 24.10 9.97 -1.00
CA ALA A 8 22.76 10.54 -0.92
C ALA A 8 21.85 10.13 -2.10
N ARG A 9 22.43 9.78 -3.25
CA ARG A 9 21.70 9.47 -4.49
C ARG A 9 20.58 8.43 -4.33
N PRO A 10 20.76 7.28 -3.67
CA PRO A 10 19.69 6.29 -3.50
C PRO A 10 18.52 6.82 -2.65
N TYR A 11 18.81 7.61 -1.62
CA TYR A 11 17.79 8.24 -0.78
C TYR A 11 17.01 9.31 -1.54
N LEU A 12 17.70 10.15 -2.33
CA LEU A 12 17.05 11.16 -3.19
C LEU A 12 16.18 10.51 -4.27
N LEU A 13 16.64 9.40 -4.86
CA LEU A 13 15.86 8.63 -5.83
C LEU A 13 14.62 8.00 -5.19
N LEU A 14 14.74 7.42 -4.00
CA LEU A 14 13.58 6.89 -3.27
C LEU A 14 12.60 7.98 -2.90
N LEU A 15 13.07 9.14 -2.43
CA LEU A 15 12.23 10.29 -2.13
C LEU A 15 11.48 10.77 -3.38
N ALA A 16 12.18 10.94 -4.50
CA ALA A 16 11.59 11.34 -5.78
C ALA A 16 10.53 10.34 -6.27
N VAL A 17 10.78 9.03 -6.10
CA VAL A 17 9.78 7.99 -6.41
C VAL A 17 8.54 8.14 -5.53
N GLN A 18 8.67 8.40 -4.22
CA GLN A 18 7.48 8.59 -3.37
C GLN A 18 6.65 9.81 -3.79
N PHE A 19 7.30 10.92 -4.16
CA PHE A 19 6.62 12.09 -4.73
C PHE A 19 5.93 11.76 -6.05
N GLY A 20 6.58 11.00 -6.93
CA GLY A 20 6.00 10.53 -8.19
C GLY A 20 4.78 9.64 -7.99
N SER A 21 4.86 8.68 -7.04
CA SER A 21 3.73 7.84 -6.67
C SER A 21 2.58 8.66 -6.09
N ALA A 22 2.87 9.68 -5.29
CA ALA A 22 1.83 10.54 -4.72
C ALA A 22 1.14 11.41 -5.78
N GLY A 23 1.90 11.93 -6.74
CA GLY A 23 1.37 12.69 -7.87
C GLY A 23 0.34 11.92 -8.70
N MET A 24 0.46 10.60 -8.79
CA MET A 24 -0.49 9.76 -9.52
C MET A 24 -1.92 9.91 -9.00
N PHE A 25 -2.12 9.90 -7.68
CA PHE A 25 -3.46 10.04 -7.09
C PHE A 25 -4.07 11.41 -7.35
N ILE A 26 -3.24 12.46 -7.39
CA ILE A 26 -3.66 13.83 -7.68
C ILE A 26 -4.15 13.93 -9.13
N PHE A 27 -3.32 13.48 -10.08
CA PHE A 27 -3.68 13.53 -11.50
C PHE A 27 -4.84 12.61 -11.84
N ALA A 28 -4.92 11.42 -11.22
CA ALA A 28 -6.06 10.52 -11.37
C ALA A 28 -7.36 11.18 -10.88
N MET A 29 -7.34 11.80 -9.71
CA MET A 29 -8.51 12.48 -9.15
C MET A 29 -8.91 13.71 -9.98
N ASP A 30 -7.95 14.51 -10.46
CA ASP A 30 -8.22 15.63 -11.37
C ASP A 30 -8.87 15.16 -12.69
N ALA A 31 -8.34 14.09 -13.29
CA ALA A 31 -8.92 13.50 -14.51
C ALA A 31 -10.34 12.98 -14.29
N ILE A 32 -10.59 12.29 -13.17
CA ILE A 32 -11.94 11.79 -12.80
C ILE A 32 -12.90 12.96 -12.56
N LYS A 33 -12.47 14.02 -11.86
CA LYS A 33 -13.29 15.23 -11.63
C LYS A 33 -13.63 15.95 -12.94
N LYS A 34 -12.75 15.91 -13.94
CA LYS A 34 -12.98 16.42 -15.31
C LYS A 34 -13.81 15.48 -16.20
N GLY A 35 -14.43 14.46 -15.61
CA GLY A 35 -15.39 13.57 -16.28
C GLY A 35 -14.77 12.38 -16.99
N MET A 36 -13.49 12.04 -16.75
CA MET A 36 -12.93 10.78 -17.25
C MET A 36 -13.53 9.59 -16.50
N SER A 37 -13.91 8.55 -17.23
CA SER A 37 -14.34 7.29 -16.61
C SER A 37 -13.16 6.63 -15.91
N HIS A 38 -13.32 6.32 -14.63
CA HIS A 38 -12.31 5.64 -13.82
C HIS A 38 -12.02 4.21 -14.33
N TYR A 39 -13.00 3.52 -14.93
CA TYR A 39 -12.79 2.22 -15.55
C TYR A 39 -11.83 2.34 -16.74
N VAL A 40 -12.08 3.30 -17.62
CA VAL A 40 -11.25 3.57 -18.80
C VAL A 40 -9.85 4.06 -18.39
N PHE A 41 -9.75 4.87 -17.33
CA PHE A 41 -8.47 5.29 -16.76
C PHE A 41 -7.59 4.09 -16.36
N ILE A 42 -8.18 3.09 -15.71
CA ILE A 42 -7.46 1.88 -15.26
C ILE A 42 -6.96 1.06 -16.45
N VAL A 43 -7.78 0.94 -17.50
CA VAL A 43 -7.38 0.25 -18.74
C VAL A 43 -6.14 0.92 -19.34
N TYR A 44 -6.21 2.23 -19.59
CA TYR A 44 -5.10 2.95 -20.21
C TYR A 44 -3.85 2.96 -19.32
N ARG A 45 -4.01 3.18 -18.01
CA ARG A 45 -2.89 3.13 -17.06
C ARG A 45 -2.16 1.79 -17.13
N ASN A 46 -2.88 0.68 -17.08
CA ASN A 46 -2.27 -0.66 -17.05
C ASN A 46 -1.73 -1.09 -18.42
N ALA A 47 -2.37 -0.67 -19.51
CA ALA A 47 -1.83 -0.89 -20.85
C ALA A 47 -0.50 -0.15 -21.04
N ILE A 48 -0.43 1.13 -20.64
CA ILE A 48 0.79 1.93 -20.71
C ILE A 48 1.86 1.38 -19.77
N ALA A 49 1.49 0.96 -18.55
CA ALA A 49 2.39 0.29 -17.62
C ALA A 49 2.99 -0.98 -18.24
N SER A 50 2.18 -1.83 -18.87
CA SER A 50 2.66 -3.04 -19.53
C SER A 50 3.63 -2.74 -20.67
N VAL A 51 3.31 -1.78 -21.55
CA VAL A 51 4.18 -1.38 -22.67
C VAL A 51 5.50 -0.78 -22.17
N SER A 52 5.44 0.04 -21.11
CA SER A 52 6.64 0.66 -20.54
C SER A 52 7.54 -0.35 -19.82
N LEU A 53 6.99 -1.35 -19.13
CA LEU A 53 7.75 -2.38 -18.42
C LEU A 53 8.28 -3.49 -19.33
N ALA A 54 7.56 -3.83 -20.40
CA ALA A 54 7.92 -4.89 -21.35
C ALA A 54 9.37 -4.87 -21.85
N PRO A 55 9.95 -3.73 -22.29
CA PRO A 55 11.35 -3.72 -22.74
C PRO A 55 12.33 -4.02 -21.60
N PHE A 56 12.08 -3.52 -20.39
CA PHE A 56 12.93 -3.81 -19.23
C PHE A 56 12.84 -5.27 -18.81
N ALA A 57 11.62 -5.83 -18.75
CA ALA A 57 11.42 -7.24 -18.45
C ALA A 57 12.10 -8.14 -19.49
N TYR A 58 12.01 -7.79 -20.77
CA TYR A 58 12.69 -8.54 -21.83
C TYR A 58 14.21 -8.44 -21.72
N VAL A 59 14.79 -7.24 -21.57
CA VAL A 59 16.25 -7.07 -21.59
C VAL A 59 16.91 -7.62 -20.32
N LEU A 60 16.33 -7.33 -19.15
CA LEU A 60 16.94 -7.66 -17.85
C LEU A 60 16.72 -9.13 -17.44
N GLU A 61 15.57 -9.72 -17.78
CA GLU A 61 15.17 -11.03 -17.25
C GLU A 61 15.10 -12.13 -18.31
N ARG A 62 15.39 -11.86 -19.61
CA ARG A 62 15.35 -12.89 -20.68
C ARG A 62 16.10 -14.18 -20.38
N LYS A 63 17.22 -14.10 -19.62
CA LYS A 63 18.07 -15.27 -19.33
C LYS A 63 17.60 -16.08 -18.12
N VAL A 64 16.77 -15.48 -17.26
CA VAL A 64 16.34 -16.07 -15.97
C VAL A 64 14.87 -16.51 -16.04
N ARG A 65 14.14 -16.11 -17.08
CA ARG A 65 12.71 -16.32 -17.24
C ARG A 65 12.34 -17.81 -17.31
N PRO A 66 11.53 -18.31 -16.35
CA PRO A 66 10.99 -19.67 -16.39
C PRO A 66 10.02 -19.87 -17.55
N LYS A 67 9.79 -21.14 -17.95
CA LYS A 67 8.74 -21.47 -18.92
C LYS A 67 7.36 -21.15 -18.34
N MET A 68 6.52 -20.48 -19.13
CA MET A 68 5.15 -20.16 -18.73
C MET A 68 4.29 -21.43 -18.80
N THR A 69 3.84 -21.92 -17.65
CA THR A 69 2.89 -23.05 -17.57
C THR A 69 1.47 -22.51 -17.38
N VAL A 70 0.45 -23.31 -17.72
CA VAL A 70 -0.96 -22.93 -17.52
C VAL A 70 -1.26 -22.58 -16.06
N ARG A 71 -0.64 -23.29 -15.11
CA ARG A 71 -0.79 -23.04 -13.68
C ARG A 71 -0.22 -21.67 -13.26
N ILE A 72 0.99 -21.34 -13.71
CA ILE A 72 1.60 -20.03 -13.45
C ILE A 72 0.76 -18.92 -14.09
N PHE A 73 0.29 -19.14 -15.31
CA PHE A 73 -0.58 -18.18 -15.98
C PHE A 73 -1.90 -17.97 -15.21
N ALA A 74 -2.53 -19.02 -14.69
CA ALA A 74 -3.71 -18.89 -13.84
C ALA A 74 -3.43 -18.13 -12.53
N GLU A 75 -2.26 -18.34 -11.93
CA GLU A 75 -1.80 -17.55 -10.76
C GLU A 75 -1.61 -16.06 -11.12
N ILE A 76 -1.07 -15.76 -12.29
CA ILE A 76 -0.97 -14.39 -12.84
C ILE A 76 -2.35 -13.77 -13.09
N MET A 77 -3.30 -14.53 -13.63
CA MET A 77 -4.68 -14.08 -13.84
C MET A 77 -5.34 -13.69 -12.52
N ALA A 78 -5.11 -14.48 -11.46
CA ALA A 78 -5.59 -14.17 -10.12
C ALA A 78 -4.88 -12.93 -9.54
N LEU A 79 -3.56 -12.82 -9.70
CA LEU A 79 -2.81 -11.62 -9.27
C LEU A 79 -3.35 -10.35 -9.91
N ALA A 80 -3.56 -10.36 -11.22
CA ALA A 80 -4.15 -9.24 -11.95
C ALA A 80 -5.56 -8.89 -11.47
N PHE A 81 -6.36 -9.89 -11.14
CA PHE A 81 -7.70 -9.66 -10.59
C PHE A 81 -7.62 -8.96 -9.22
N PHE A 82 -6.75 -9.43 -8.32
CA PHE A 82 -6.59 -8.82 -7.00
C PHE A 82 -6.01 -7.41 -7.07
N GLU A 83 -4.98 -7.18 -7.88
CA GLU A 83 -4.31 -5.87 -8.00
C GLU A 83 -5.14 -4.86 -8.79
N ILE A 84 -5.66 -5.25 -9.95
CA ILE A 84 -6.27 -4.28 -10.88
C ILE A 84 -7.76 -4.15 -10.62
N ILE A 85 -8.47 -5.26 -10.47
CA ILE A 85 -9.93 -5.23 -10.30
C ILE A 85 -10.31 -4.95 -8.85
N LEU A 86 -9.78 -5.71 -7.90
CA LEU A 86 -10.16 -5.51 -6.50
C LEU A 86 -9.50 -4.28 -5.89
N ASP A 87 -8.18 -4.11 -6.02
CA ASP A 87 -7.51 -2.92 -5.48
C ASP A 87 -7.79 -1.67 -6.33
N GLN A 88 -7.22 -1.54 -7.54
CA GLN A 88 -7.28 -0.25 -8.26
C GLN A 88 -8.69 0.23 -8.60
N CYS A 89 -9.60 -0.65 -9.06
CA CYS A 89 -10.97 -0.20 -9.38
C CYS A 89 -11.72 0.27 -8.14
N PHE A 90 -11.73 -0.52 -7.05
CA PHE A 90 -12.47 -0.13 -5.85
C PHE A 90 -11.78 0.99 -5.08
N ALA A 91 -10.45 1.11 -5.15
CA ALA A 91 -9.71 2.24 -4.59
C ALA A 91 -10.10 3.55 -5.28
N LEU A 92 -10.15 3.58 -6.62
CA LEU A 92 -10.57 4.77 -7.37
C LEU A 92 -12.06 5.07 -7.19
N LEU A 93 -12.90 4.05 -7.18
CA LEU A 93 -14.33 4.20 -6.92
C LEU A 93 -14.60 4.72 -5.50
N GLY A 94 -13.91 4.17 -4.50
CA GLY A 94 -14.00 4.60 -3.11
C GLY A 94 -13.46 6.01 -2.89
N MET A 95 -12.36 6.36 -3.56
CA MET A 95 -11.81 7.72 -3.57
C MET A 95 -12.81 8.73 -4.12
N LYS A 96 -13.58 8.37 -5.17
CA LYS A 96 -14.62 9.24 -5.75
C LYS A 96 -15.69 9.66 -4.73
N PHE A 97 -16.00 8.79 -3.77
CA PHE A 97 -17.00 9.06 -2.72
C PHE A 97 -16.40 9.58 -1.40
N THR A 98 -15.08 9.49 -1.24
CA THR A 98 -14.36 9.93 -0.04
C THR A 98 -13.31 10.99 -0.41
N SER A 99 -12.02 10.66 -0.37
CA SER A 99 -10.91 11.54 -0.73
C SER A 99 -9.61 10.76 -0.92
N ALA A 100 -8.58 11.38 -1.49
CA ALA A 100 -7.26 10.76 -1.64
C ALA A 100 -6.58 10.56 -0.28
N SER A 101 -6.74 11.52 0.64
CA SER A 101 -6.24 11.42 2.01
C SER A 101 -6.88 10.24 2.77
N PHE A 102 -8.19 10.05 2.59
CA PHE A 102 -8.93 8.97 3.24
C PHE A 102 -8.52 7.60 2.68
N LEU A 103 -8.40 7.46 1.35
CA LEU A 103 -7.83 6.26 0.71
C LEU A 103 -6.46 5.91 1.32
N SER A 104 -5.56 6.89 1.37
CA SER A 104 -4.19 6.70 1.88
C SER A 104 -4.20 6.17 3.32
N ALA A 105 -5.08 6.68 4.17
CA ALA A 105 -5.26 6.19 5.54
C ALA A 105 -5.83 4.76 5.60
N VAL A 106 -6.85 4.44 4.80
CA VAL A 106 -7.39 3.06 4.75
C VAL A 106 -6.34 2.06 4.25
N MET A 107 -5.50 2.44 3.28
CA MET A 107 -4.44 1.58 2.76
C MET A 107 -3.35 1.27 3.78
N ASN A 108 -3.15 2.10 4.80
CA ASN A 108 -2.26 1.76 5.92
C ASN A 108 -2.79 0.62 6.79
N SER A 109 -4.06 0.25 6.63
CA SER A 109 -4.62 -0.94 7.26
C SER A 109 -4.25 -2.23 6.54
N ALA A 110 -3.58 -2.16 5.38
CA ALA A 110 -3.22 -3.33 4.59
C ALA A 110 -2.43 -4.39 5.38
N PRO A 111 -1.42 -4.06 6.22
CA PRO A 111 -0.70 -5.08 6.99
C PRO A 111 -1.61 -5.82 8.00
N SER A 112 -2.58 -5.12 8.59
CA SER A 112 -3.57 -5.71 9.51
C SER A 112 -4.54 -6.62 8.76
N ILE A 113 -5.02 -6.21 7.58
CA ILE A 113 -5.87 -7.06 6.72
C ILE A 113 -5.09 -8.27 6.19
N THR A 114 -3.81 -8.07 5.83
CA THR A 114 -2.89 -9.15 5.41
C THR A 114 -2.75 -10.19 6.52
N PHE A 115 -2.55 -9.77 7.77
CA PHE A 115 -2.50 -10.69 8.91
C PHE A 115 -3.80 -11.48 9.07
N LEU A 116 -4.96 -10.82 8.96
CA LEU A 116 -6.27 -11.49 9.03
C LEU A 116 -6.44 -12.52 7.91
N LEU A 117 -6.09 -12.17 6.68
CA LEU A 117 -6.11 -13.08 5.53
C LEU A 117 -5.13 -14.24 5.70
N ALA A 118 -3.94 -14.00 6.24
CA ALA A 118 -2.96 -15.04 6.52
C ALA A 118 -3.48 -16.06 7.54
N ILE A 119 -4.24 -15.62 8.55
CA ILE A 119 -4.93 -16.51 9.49
C ILE A 119 -6.02 -17.31 8.78
N MET A 120 -6.89 -16.64 8.00
CA MET A 120 -7.99 -17.30 7.26
C MET A 120 -7.47 -18.36 6.28
N LEU A 121 -6.36 -18.07 5.61
CA LEU A 121 -5.69 -18.98 4.68
C LEU A 121 -4.79 -20.02 5.38
N ARG A 122 -4.76 -20.04 6.72
CA ARG A 122 -3.90 -20.91 7.55
C ARG A 122 -2.40 -20.83 7.19
N LEU A 123 -1.95 -19.65 6.75
CA LEU A 123 -0.55 -19.36 6.45
C LEU A 123 0.25 -18.97 7.71
N GLU A 124 -0.43 -18.61 8.79
CA GLU A 124 0.19 -18.16 10.04
C GLU A 124 -0.39 -18.95 11.22
N HIS A 125 0.50 -19.55 12.04
CA HIS A 125 0.11 -20.30 13.23
C HIS A 125 -0.02 -19.34 14.42
N MET A 126 -1.20 -19.30 15.03
CA MET A 126 -1.47 -18.39 16.15
C MET A 126 -1.20 -19.08 17.49
N ASN A 127 -0.22 -18.59 18.24
CA ASN A 127 -0.04 -18.94 19.64
C ASN A 127 -0.40 -17.74 20.51
N MET A 128 -1.62 -17.72 21.07
CA MET A 128 -2.15 -16.58 21.85
C MET A 128 -1.37 -16.28 23.14
N LYS A 129 -0.46 -17.18 23.54
CA LYS A 129 0.44 -16.98 24.68
C LYS A 129 1.65 -16.10 24.31
N GLU A 130 1.98 -15.98 23.03
CA GLU A 130 3.11 -15.17 22.58
C GLU A 130 2.72 -13.68 22.52
N VAL A 131 3.54 -12.84 23.17
CA VAL A 131 3.40 -11.37 23.16
C VAL A 131 3.34 -10.83 21.73
N ALA A 132 4.08 -11.45 20.82
CA ALA A 132 4.11 -11.08 19.41
C ALA A 132 2.76 -11.33 18.71
N CYS A 133 2.10 -12.45 19.01
CA CYS A 133 0.77 -12.76 18.50
C CYS A 133 -0.29 -11.82 19.09
N GLN A 134 -0.24 -11.57 20.40
CA GLN A 134 -1.14 -10.62 21.07
C GLN A 134 -1.04 -9.21 20.48
N ALA A 135 0.19 -8.74 20.22
CA ALA A 135 0.43 -7.44 19.61
C ALA A 135 -0.20 -7.31 18.22
N LYS A 136 -0.15 -8.36 17.39
CA LYS A 136 -0.78 -8.35 16.06
C LYS A 136 -2.29 -8.37 16.13
N VAL A 137 -2.88 -9.18 17.01
CA VAL A 137 -4.34 -9.24 17.18
C VAL A 137 -4.85 -7.89 17.67
N MET A 138 -4.25 -7.34 18.72
CA MET A 138 -4.62 -6.03 19.26
C MET A 138 -4.38 -4.91 18.24
N GLY A 139 -3.22 -4.93 17.56
CA GLY A 139 -2.93 -3.99 16.48
C GLY A 139 -3.95 -4.05 15.35
N THR A 140 -4.40 -5.25 14.96
CA THR A 140 -5.44 -5.44 13.94
C THR A 140 -6.78 -4.86 14.39
N ILE A 141 -7.21 -5.13 15.62
CA ILE A 141 -8.45 -4.58 16.19
C ILE A 141 -8.39 -3.06 16.22
N VAL A 142 -7.27 -2.48 16.70
CA VAL A 142 -7.07 -1.03 16.76
C VAL A 142 -7.08 -0.42 15.37
N THR A 143 -6.43 -1.05 14.39
CA THR A 143 -6.38 -0.57 13.00
C THR A 143 -7.75 -0.54 12.34
N LEU A 144 -8.51 -1.64 12.45
CA LEU A 144 -9.86 -1.73 11.89
C LEU A 144 -10.83 -0.79 12.62
N GLY A 145 -10.69 -0.67 13.95
CA GLY A 145 -11.43 0.30 14.74
C GLY A 145 -11.14 1.74 14.33
N GLY A 146 -9.87 2.07 14.07
CA GLY A 146 -9.46 3.37 13.54
C GLY A 146 -10.08 3.67 12.17
N THR A 147 -10.07 2.68 11.26
CA THR A 147 -10.72 2.83 9.94
C THR A 147 -12.23 3.03 10.06
N LEU A 148 -12.89 2.27 10.94
CA LEU A 148 -14.32 2.43 11.20
C LEU A 148 -14.63 3.79 11.84
N LEU A 149 -13.76 4.28 12.72
CA LEU A 149 -13.87 5.62 13.31
C LEU A 149 -13.79 6.70 12.23
N MET A 150 -12.86 6.59 11.28
CA MET A 150 -12.79 7.52 10.13
C MET A 150 -14.07 7.49 9.29
N ALA A 151 -14.68 6.31 9.13
CA ALA A 151 -15.87 6.11 8.31
C ALA A 151 -17.14 6.66 8.98
N LEU A 152 -17.30 6.44 10.27
CA LEU A 152 -18.53 6.76 11.00
C LEU A 152 -18.50 8.15 11.66
N TYR A 153 -17.32 8.68 11.95
CA TYR A 153 -17.16 9.96 12.62
C TYR A 153 -16.51 10.99 11.68
N LYS A 154 -17.28 12.00 11.24
CA LYS A 154 -16.74 13.16 10.50
C LYS A 154 -16.15 14.19 11.46
N GLY A 155 -16.91 14.65 12.45
CA GLY A 155 -16.50 15.79 13.28
C GLY A 155 -16.36 17.11 12.47
N PRO A 156 -15.84 18.19 13.08
CA PRO A 156 -15.68 19.49 12.41
C PRO A 156 -14.62 19.45 11.30
N VAL A 157 -14.76 20.36 10.33
CA VAL A 157 -13.79 20.56 9.25
C VAL A 157 -12.60 21.39 9.76
N LEU A 158 -11.39 20.91 9.50
CA LEU A 158 -10.14 21.61 9.75
C LEU A 158 -9.51 21.97 8.40
N SER A 159 -9.56 23.26 8.04
CA SER A 159 -8.89 23.78 6.85
C SER A 159 -7.44 24.14 7.18
N ILE A 160 -6.47 23.43 6.61
CA ILE A 160 -5.03 23.71 6.78
C ILE A 160 -4.59 24.90 5.91
N THR A 161 -5.25 25.12 4.78
CA THR A 161 -5.09 26.33 3.97
C THR A 161 -5.93 27.46 4.58
N GLY A 162 -5.27 28.53 5.02
CA GLY A 162 -5.87 29.69 5.66
C GLY A 162 -6.84 30.47 4.78
N SER A 163 -8.02 29.91 4.52
CA SER A 163 -9.20 30.67 4.15
C SER A 163 -9.97 30.98 5.43
N SER A 164 -9.64 32.11 6.04
CA SER A 164 -10.49 32.76 7.04
C SER A 164 -11.84 33.08 6.40
N THR A 165 -12.82 32.19 6.53
CA THR A 165 -14.22 32.50 6.21
C THR A 165 -15.11 31.98 7.33
N THR A 166 -15.31 32.89 8.29
CA THR A 166 -16.58 33.25 8.93
C THR A 166 -17.53 32.12 9.33
N HIS A 167 -17.75 32.02 10.64
CA HIS A 167 -18.94 31.41 11.24
C HIS A 167 -20.22 31.78 10.47
N ALA A 168 -20.85 30.78 9.86
CA ALA A 168 -22.25 30.85 9.49
C ALA A 168 -22.95 29.60 10.03
N ALA A 169 -23.75 29.80 11.07
CA ALA A 169 -24.68 28.82 11.59
C ALA A 169 -25.69 28.43 10.50
N GLN A 170 -25.85 27.13 10.26
CA GLN A 170 -27.00 26.54 9.56
C GLN A 170 -27.26 25.16 10.21
N PRO A 171 -28.32 24.99 11.01
CA PRO A 171 -28.73 23.68 11.48
C PRO A 171 -29.60 23.06 10.39
N HIS A 172 -28.98 22.36 9.43
CA HIS A 172 -29.74 21.66 8.42
C HIS A 172 -29.97 20.21 8.85
N ASN A 173 -31.17 19.96 9.38
CA ASN A 173 -31.83 18.65 9.26
C ASN A 173 -31.90 18.31 7.78
N ILE A 174 -31.00 17.44 7.33
CA ILE A 174 -31.05 16.80 6.01
C ILE A 174 -30.92 15.32 6.32
N THR A 175 -31.95 14.55 5.99
CA THR A 175 -31.85 13.11 5.75
C THR A 175 -30.67 12.88 4.81
N ASN A 176 -29.48 12.57 5.34
CA ASN A 176 -28.17 12.78 4.69
C ASN A 176 -27.90 11.79 3.53
N PRO A 177 -28.08 12.17 2.24
CA PRO A 177 -27.55 11.38 1.12
C PRO A 177 -26.01 11.31 1.15
N THR A 178 -25.35 12.31 1.73
CA THR A 178 -23.89 12.41 1.86
C THR A 178 -23.27 11.39 2.81
N ALA A 179 -23.99 10.94 3.85
CA ALA A 179 -23.51 9.91 4.78
C ALA A 179 -23.50 8.52 4.11
N ASN A 180 -24.53 8.20 3.33
CA ASN A 180 -24.65 6.93 2.61
C ASN A 180 -23.56 6.79 1.54
N HIS A 181 -23.24 7.86 0.81
CA HIS A 181 -22.15 7.86 -0.17
C HIS A 181 -20.78 7.65 0.50
N TRP A 182 -20.55 8.25 1.67
CA TRP A 182 -19.28 8.12 2.39
C TRP A 182 -19.05 6.70 2.93
N ILE A 183 -20.08 6.07 3.50
CA ILE A 183 -20.01 4.67 3.97
C ILE A 183 -19.76 3.73 2.79
N MET A 184 -20.48 3.92 1.68
CA MET A 184 -20.26 3.14 0.45
C MET A 184 -18.82 3.30 -0.06
N GLY A 185 -18.29 4.53 -0.07
CA GLY A 185 -16.90 4.80 -0.40
C GLY A 185 -15.93 4.05 0.52
N THR A 186 -16.16 4.06 1.83
CA THR A 186 -15.35 3.31 2.80
C THR A 186 -15.39 1.80 2.52
N CYS A 187 -16.56 1.23 2.24
CA CYS A 187 -16.69 -0.19 1.90
C CYS A 187 -15.87 -0.54 0.66
N PHE A 188 -15.93 0.28 -0.39
CA PHE A 188 -15.09 0.09 -1.58
C PHE A 188 -13.60 0.18 -1.24
N LEU A 189 -13.18 1.12 -0.40
CA LEU A 189 -11.79 1.23 0.01
C LEU A 189 -11.30 0.04 0.84
N LEU A 190 -12.14 -0.52 1.71
CA LEU A 190 -11.83 -1.75 2.45
C LEU A 190 -11.70 -2.96 1.53
N ILE A 191 -12.59 -3.08 0.53
CA ILE A 191 -12.47 -4.12 -0.52
C ILE A 191 -11.15 -3.94 -1.28
N GLY A 192 -10.80 -2.71 -1.65
CA GLY A 192 -9.53 -2.42 -2.30
C GLY A 192 -8.32 -2.80 -1.44
N CYS A 193 -8.37 -2.47 -0.15
CA CYS A 193 -7.30 -2.78 0.81
C CYS A 193 -7.15 -4.30 1.01
N ALA A 194 -8.25 -5.05 1.00
CA ALA A 194 -8.26 -6.51 1.02
C ALA A 194 -7.73 -7.10 -0.29
N GLY A 195 -8.06 -6.51 -1.44
CA GLY A 195 -7.50 -6.85 -2.75
C GLY A 195 -5.98 -6.69 -2.77
N PHE A 196 -5.49 -5.53 -2.30
CA PHE A 196 -4.07 -5.21 -2.21
C PHE A 196 -3.31 -6.17 -1.27
N SER A 197 -3.89 -6.45 -0.09
CA SER A 197 -3.35 -7.45 0.84
C SER A 197 -3.28 -8.85 0.23
N SER A 198 -4.34 -9.27 -0.46
CA SER A 198 -4.41 -10.59 -1.12
C SER A 198 -3.39 -10.69 -2.25
N PHE A 199 -3.23 -9.62 -3.03
CA PHE A 199 -2.22 -9.52 -4.08
C PHE A 199 -0.83 -9.73 -3.51
N TYR A 200 -0.44 -9.06 -2.42
CA TYR A 200 0.88 -9.23 -1.82
C TYR A 200 1.16 -10.67 -1.34
N ILE A 201 0.16 -11.30 -0.71
CA ILE A 201 0.27 -12.70 -0.26
C ILE A 201 0.51 -13.60 -1.48
N LEU A 202 -0.35 -13.49 -2.50
CA LEU A 202 -0.27 -14.32 -3.69
C LEU A 202 1.00 -14.02 -4.51
N GLN A 203 1.45 -12.77 -4.55
CA GLN A 203 2.65 -12.33 -5.26
C GLN A 203 3.87 -12.99 -4.64
N THR A 204 3.96 -13.02 -3.30
CA THR A 204 5.04 -13.68 -2.58
C THR A 204 5.10 -15.19 -2.90
N ILE A 205 3.94 -15.85 -2.99
CA ILE A 205 3.85 -17.28 -3.34
C ILE A 205 4.25 -17.51 -4.81
N THR A 206 3.80 -16.63 -5.71
CA THR A 206 4.05 -16.75 -7.16
C THR A 206 5.52 -16.47 -7.48
N LEU A 207 6.14 -15.48 -6.85
CA LEU A 207 7.56 -15.15 -7.04
C LEU A 207 8.50 -16.29 -6.62
N ARG A 208 8.09 -17.16 -5.68
CA ARG A 208 8.85 -18.39 -5.37
C ARG A 208 8.89 -19.38 -6.52
N LYS A 209 7.87 -19.40 -7.39
CA LYS A 209 7.78 -20.28 -8.57
C LYS A 209 8.28 -19.58 -9.84
N TYR A 210 8.11 -18.27 -9.92
CA TYR A 210 8.44 -17.44 -11.06
C TYR A 210 9.30 -16.24 -10.59
N PRO A 211 10.61 -16.43 -10.35
CA PRO A 211 11.49 -15.47 -9.67
C PRO A 211 11.96 -14.34 -10.61
N THR A 212 11.02 -13.69 -11.29
CA THR A 212 11.27 -12.58 -12.22
C THR A 212 10.22 -11.51 -11.99
N GLU A 213 10.55 -10.54 -11.14
CA GLU A 213 9.64 -9.52 -10.62
C GLU A 213 9.13 -8.58 -11.73
N MET A 214 10.02 -8.14 -12.63
CA MET A 214 9.65 -7.18 -13.69
C MET A 214 8.76 -7.85 -14.74
N SER A 215 9.07 -9.10 -15.10
CA SER A 215 8.24 -9.91 -16.00
C SER A 215 6.90 -10.23 -15.38
N LEU A 216 6.85 -10.55 -14.09
CA LEU A 216 5.59 -10.78 -13.37
C LEU A 216 4.74 -9.51 -13.39
N ALA A 217 5.29 -8.35 -13.03
CA ALA A 217 4.60 -7.06 -13.07
C ALA A 217 4.09 -6.73 -14.48
N THR A 218 4.90 -6.95 -15.53
CA THR A 218 4.49 -6.74 -16.93
C THR A 218 3.28 -7.59 -17.30
N TRP A 219 3.29 -8.87 -16.92
CA TRP A 219 2.18 -9.80 -17.16
C TRP A 219 0.93 -9.43 -16.36
N VAL A 220 1.09 -9.03 -15.10
CA VAL A 220 -0.01 -8.61 -14.25
C VAL A 220 -0.66 -7.34 -14.80
N CYS A 221 0.12 -6.34 -15.23
CA CYS A 221 -0.40 -5.15 -15.90
C CYS A 221 -1.07 -5.49 -17.25
N PHE A 222 -0.49 -6.40 -18.04
CA PHE A 222 -1.06 -6.81 -19.34
C PHE A 222 -2.43 -7.48 -19.16
N VAL A 223 -2.47 -8.54 -18.35
CA VAL A 223 -3.70 -9.28 -18.04
C VAL A 223 -4.71 -8.37 -17.36
N GLY A 224 -4.24 -7.52 -16.45
CA GLY A 224 -5.06 -6.55 -15.77
C GLY A 224 -5.69 -5.51 -16.70
N ALA A 225 -4.96 -5.05 -17.72
CA ALA A 225 -5.51 -4.21 -18.78
C ALA A 225 -6.61 -4.94 -19.55
N LEU A 226 -6.45 -6.24 -19.84
CA LEU A 226 -7.50 -7.05 -20.49
C LEU A 226 -8.73 -7.22 -19.60
N GLN A 227 -8.53 -7.62 -18.33
CA GLN A 227 -9.63 -7.79 -17.37
C GLN A 227 -10.38 -6.48 -17.13
N SER A 228 -9.66 -5.38 -16.92
CA SER A 228 -10.27 -4.06 -16.75
C SER A 228 -10.94 -3.56 -18.04
N SER A 229 -10.46 -3.94 -19.22
CA SER A 229 -11.12 -3.61 -20.49
C SER A 229 -12.48 -4.28 -20.58
N VAL A 230 -12.57 -5.57 -20.20
CA VAL A 230 -13.85 -6.28 -20.13
C VAL A 230 -14.81 -5.55 -19.19
N VAL A 231 -14.36 -5.21 -17.97
CA VAL A 231 -15.17 -4.46 -17.00
C VAL A 231 -15.61 -3.10 -17.56
N ALA A 232 -14.70 -2.35 -18.19
CA ALA A 232 -14.98 -1.04 -18.76
C ALA A 232 -15.97 -1.10 -19.93
N ILE A 233 -15.89 -2.12 -20.78
CA ILE A 233 -16.84 -2.32 -21.89
C ILE A 233 -18.26 -2.58 -21.34
N PHE A 234 -18.39 -3.37 -20.28
CA PHE A 234 -19.69 -3.60 -19.65
C PHE A 234 -20.21 -2.37 -18.89
N ALA A 235 -19.34 -1.66 -18.16
CA ALA A 235 -19.72 -0.51 -17.36
C ALA A 235 -20.07 0.73 -18.21
N GLU A 236 -19.32 0.99 -19.29
CA GLU A 236 -19.49 2.14 -20.17
C GLU A 236 -20.18 1.77 -21.50
N ARG A 237 -20.94 0.67 -21.53
CA ARG A 237 -21.61 0.14 -22.74
C ARG A 237 -22.46 1.19 -23.46
N HIS A 238 -23.09 2.08 -22.70
CA HIS A 238 -23.98 3.12 -23.20
C HIS A 238 -23.29 4.45 -23.50
N HIS A 239 -21.99 4.58 -23.19
CA HIS A 239 -21.21 5.81 -23.34
C HIS A 239 -19.89 5.54 -24.10
N PRO A 240 -19.94 5.28 -25.41
CA PRO A 240 -18.73 5.01 -26.20
C PRO A 240 -17.74 6.19 -26.20
N HIS A 241 -18.23 7.43 -26.03
CA HIS A 241 -17.39 8.61 -25.88
C HIS A 241 -16.48 8.54 -24.63
N ALA A 242 -16.78 7.72 -23.62
CA ALA A 242 -15.91 7.54 -22.46
C ALA A 242 -14.50 7.02 -22.84
N TRP A 243 -14.39 6.33 -23.98
CA TRP A 243 -13.11 5.82 -24.52
C TRP A 243 -12.31 6.86 -25.31
N ALA A 244 -12.92 7.99 -25.66
CA ALA A 244 -12.26 9.04 -26.42
C ALA A 244 -11.20 9.75 -25.56
N LEU A 245 -9.93 9.51 -25.91
CA LEU A 245 -8.79 10.21 -25.32
C LEU A 245 -8.63 11.57 -26.00
N GLY A 246 -8.73 12.63 -25.21
CA GLY A 246 -8.29 13.97 -25.63
C GLY A 246 -6.79 14.15 -25.39
N TRP A 247 -6.17 15.10 -26.10
CA TRP A 247 -4.80 15.57 -25.81
C TRP A 247 -4.79 16.50 -24.59
N ASP A 248 -5.36 16.03 -23.48
CA ASP A 248 -5.56 16.78 -22.24
C ASP A 248 -5.17 15.92 -21.02
N THR A 249 -5.68 16.29 -19.85
CA THR A 249 -5.47 15.53 -18.61
C THR A 249 -5.96 14.08 -18.69
N ARG A 250 -6.88 13.74 -19.61
CA ARG A 250 -7.40 12.38 -19.80
C ARG A 250 -6.38 11.45 -20.44
N LEU A 251 -5.42 11.97 -21.20
CA LEU A 251 -4.27 11.21 -21.70
C LEU A 251 -3.07 11.33 -20.76
N PHE A 252 -2.79 12.53 -20.25
CA PHE A 252 -1.64 12.78 -19.39
C PHE A 252 -1.72 11.97 -18.09
N ALA A 253 -2.87 11.93 -17.42
CA ALA A 253 -3.00 11.26 -16.12
C ALA A 253 -2.74 9.73 -16.19
N PRO A 254 -3.37 8.94 -17.08
CA PRO A 254 -3.06 7.51 -17.19
C PRO A 254 -1.64 7.26 -17.72
N ALA A 255 -1.11 8.12 -18.59
CA ALA A 255 0.27 8.01 -19.08
C ALA A 255 1.29 8.25 -17.96
N TYR A 256 1.13 9.33 -17.20
CA TYR A 256 1.92 9.61 -16.01
C TYR A 256 1.84 8.45 -15.01
N ALA A 257 0.62 7.97 -14.72
CA ALA A 257 0.41 6.87 -13.81
C ALA A 257 1.14 5.60 -14.27
N GLY A 258 0.98 5.17 -15.52
CA GLY A 258 1.61 3.96 -16.03
C GLY A 258 3.15 4.07 -16.12
N ILE A 259 3.66 5.19 -16.64
CA ILE A 259 5.10 5.37 -16.86
C ILE A 259 5.84 5.60 -15.54
N VAL A 260 5.35 6.52 -14.70
CA VAL A 260 6.06 6.92 -13.48
C VAL A 260 5.88 5.90 -12.37
N THR A 261 4.64 5.46 -12.09
CA THR A 261 4.37 4.58 -10.94
C THR A 261 4.62 3.11 -11.20
N SER A 262 4.63 2.68 -12.46
CA SER A 262 5.03 1.31 -12.82
C SER A 262 6.43 1.33 -13.41
N GLY A 263 6.66 1.92 -14.59
CA GLY A 263 7.95 1.88 -15.26
C GLY A 263 9.14 2.40 -14.44
N VAL A 264 9.15 3.71 -14.13
CA VAL A 264 10.26 4.39 -13.44
C VAL A 264 10.39 3.89 -12.01
N GLN A 265 9.28 3.78 -11.29
CA GLN A 265 9.28 3.33 -9.90
C GLN A 265 9.87 1.93 -9.74
N TYR A 266 9.43 0.94 -10.51
CA TYR A 266 9.98 -0.42 -10.40
C TYR A 266 11.47 -0.48 -10.76
N TYR A 267 11.88 0.27 -11.79
CA TYR A 267 13.29 0.36 -12.16
C TYR A 267 14.15 0.96 -11.05
N VAL A 268 13.75 2.11 -10.51
CA VAL A 268 14.49 2.78 -9.42
C VAL A 268 14.48 1.93 -8.15
N GLN A 269 13.35 1.33 -7.78
CA GLN A 269 13.28 0.41 -6.64
C GLN A 269 14.21 -0.79 -6.84
N GLY A 270 14.18 -1.44 -8.00
CA GLY A 270 15.08 -2.55 -8.32
C GLY A 270 16.57 -2.15 -8.26
N MET A 271 16.93 -0.96 -8.72
CA MET A 271 18.29 -0.43 -8.59
C MET A 271 18.70 -0.23 -7.13
N VAL A 272 17.83 0.35 -6.31
CA VAL A 272 18.12 0.61 -4.89
C VAL A 272 18.14 -0.68 -4.08
N ILE A 273 17.29 -1.65 -4.37
CA ILE A 273 17.33 -2.98 -3.74
C ILE A 273 18.69 -3.64 -3.99
N LYS A 274 19.22 -3.54 -5.21
CA LYS A 274 20.54 -4.12 -5.55
C LYS A 274 21.70 -3.44 -4.81
N SER A 275 21.60 -2.15 -4.51
CA SER A 275 22.71 -1.40 -3.89
C SER A 275 22.62 -1.27 -2.38
N MET A 276 21.41 -1.19 -1.82
CA MET A 276 21.15 -0.90 -0.41
C MET A 276 20.27 -1.95 0.28
N GLY A 277 19.80 -2.95 -0.46
CA GLY A 277 18.93 -3.99 0.05
C GLY A 277 17.45 -3.57 0.10
N PRO A 278 16.54 -4.55 0.26
CA PRO A 278 15.10 -4.32 0.21
C PRO A 278 14.54 -3.54 1.41
N VAL A 279 15.23 -3.58 2.56
CA VAL A 279 14.78 -2.93 3.80
C VAL A 279 14.72 -1.41 3.68
N ILE A 280 15.68 -0.80 2.99
CA ILE A 280 15.71 0.67 2.82
C ILE A 280 14.57 1.14 1.94
N VAL A 281 14.19 0.37 0.91
CA VAL A 281 13.07 0.72 0.03
C VAL A 281 11.74 0.68 0.77
N THR A 282 11.52 -0.33 1.60
CA THR A 282 10.27 -0.49 2.36
C THR A 282 10.14 0.54 3.49
N ALA A 283 11.25 1.04 4.05
CA ALA A 283 11.25 2.10 5.06
C ALA A 283 10.67 3.44 4.56
N PHE A 284 10.64 3.68 3.25
CA PHE A 284 10.08 4.90 2.65
C PHE A 284 8.57 4.81 2.36
N ASN A 285 7.92 3.65 2.53
CA ASN A 285 6.49 3.51 2.28
C ASN A 285 5.61 4.38 3.22
N PRO A 286 5.87 4.51 4.53
CA PRO A 286 5.11 5.42 5.39
C PRO A 286 5.24 6.89 4.98
N LEU A 287 6.41 7.28 4.46
CA LEU A 287 6.63 8.63 3.94
C LEU A 287 5.73 8.93 2.73
N ARG A 288 5.51 7.95 1.84
CA ARG A 288 4.57 8.08 0.71
C ARG A 288 3.19 8.51 1.18
N MET A 289 2.70 7.91 2.26
CA MET A 289 1.37 8.20 2.80
C MET A 289 1.27 9.65 3.27
N ILE A 290 2.28 10.14 4.00
CA ILE A 290 2.34 11.54 4.46
C ILE A 290 2.32 12.49 3.25
N ILE A 291 3.14 12.21 2.23
CA ILE A 291 3.21 13.03 1.01
C ILE A 291 1.85 13.06 0.28
N ILE A 292 1.17 11.92 0.13
CA ILE A 292 -0.16 11.84 -0.50
C ILE A 292 -1.15 12.75 0.23
N THR A 293 -1.26 12.60 1.55
CA THR A 293 -2.19 13.38 2.38
C THR A 293 -1.88 14.87 2.30
N THR A 294 -0.61 15.27 2.43
CA THR A 294 -0.21 16.68 2.35
C THR A 294 -0.50 17.28 0.97
N LEU A 295 -0.13 16.58 -0.11
CA LEU A 295 -0.39 17.09 -1.46
C LEU A 295 -1.89 17.11 -1.78
N ALA A 296 -2.67 16.15 -1.30
CA ALA A 296 -4.12 16.17 -1.47
C ALA A 296 -4.77 17.37 -0.77
N CYS A 297 -4.29 17.74 0.43
CA CYS A 297 -4.76 18.95 1.11
C CYS A 297 -4.39 20.23 0.35
N ILE A 298 -3.15 20.32 -0.15
CA ILE A 298 -2.65 21.54 -0.81
C ILE A 298 -3.21 21.70 -2.23
N VAL A 299 -3.14 20.65 -3.05
CA VAL A 299 -3.42 20.70 -4.50
C VAL A 299 -4.89 20.47 -4.80
N LEU A 300 -5.55 19.54 -4.10
CA LEU A 300 -6.97 19.24 -4.32
C LEU A 300 -7.89 20.06 -3.40
N SER A 301 -7.32 20.88 -2.52
CA SER A 301 -8.02 21.64 -1.48
C SER A 301 -8.95 20.74 -0.64
N GLU A 302 -8.49 19.51 -0.34
CA GLU A 302 -9.25 18.57 0.46
C GLU A 302 -9.45 19.09 1.89
N GLN A 303 -10.71 19.13 2.32
CA GLN A 303 -11.08 19.47 3.69
C GLN A 303 -10.86 18.24 4.58
N LEU A 304 -9.95 18.36 5.58
CA LEU A 304 -9.75 17.29 6.54
C LEU A 304 -10.78 17.38 7.65
N TYR A 305 -11.48 16.27 7.86
CA TYR A 305 -12.43 16.11 8.94
C TYR A 305 -11.70 15.64 10.20
N LEU A 306 -12.05 16.18 11.37
CA LEU A 306 -11.41 15.83 12.64
C LEU A 306 -11.42 14.31 12.88
N GLY A 307 -12.54 13.65 12.60
CA GLY A 307 -12.64 12.19 12.76
C GLY A 307 -11.78 11.40 11.79
N SER A 308 -11.50 11.93 10.60
CA SER A 308 -10.52 11.35 9.68
C SER A 308 -9.09 11.43 10.22
N ILE A 309 -8.73 12.51 10.91
CA ILE A 309 -7.39 12.68 11.50
C ILE A 309 -7.23 11.76 12.71
N ILE A 310 -8.19 11.77 13.63
CA ILE A 310 -8.15 10.91 14.83
C ILE A 310 -8.10 9.45 14.39
N GLY A 311 -8.97 9.03 13.48
CA GLY A 311 -8.96 7.67 12.98
C GLY A 311 -7.67 7.31 12.24
N ALA A 312 -7.07 8.22 11.46
CA ALA A 312 -5.76 7.99 10.83
C ALA A 312 -4.64 7.79 11.87
N ILE A 313 -4.63 8.56 12.96
CA ILE A 313 -3.68 8.38 14.07
C ILE A 313 -3.87 6.99 14.70
N VAL A 314 -5.11 6.59 14.96
CA VAL A 314 -5.44 5.27 15.52
C VAL A 314 -5.00 4.15 14.57
N VAL A 315 -5.20 4.30 13.26
CA VAL A 315 -4.72 3.36 12.23
C VAL A 315 -3.19 3.22 12.28
N VAL A 316 -2.45 4.33 12.36
CA VAL A 316 -0.98 4.32 12.42
C VAL A 316 -0.48 3.62 13.71
N LEU A 317 -1.12 3.89 14.85
CA LEU A 317 -0.80 3.22 16.12
C LEU A 317 -1.08 1.71 16.05
N GLY A 318 -2.22 1.31 15.49
CA GLY A 318 -2.56 -0.09 15.28
C GLY A 318 -1.58 -0.81 14.35
N LEU A 319 -1.21 -0.17 13.24
CA LEU A 319 -0.20 -0.67 12.31
C LEU A 319 1.16 -0.87 13.01
N TYR A 320 1.59 0.08 13.83
CA TYR A 320 2.84 -0.04 14.58
C TYR A 320 2.85 -1.29 15.47
N LEU A 321 1.75 -1.58 16.16
CA LEU A 321 1.61 -2.79 16.98
C LEU A 321 1.71 -4.08 16.14
N VAL A 322 1.10 -4.11 14.95
CA VAL A 322 1.19 -5.28 14.04
C VAL A 322 2.62 -5.48 13.56
N VAL A 323 3.27 -4.41 13.10
CA VAL A 323 4.67 -4.48 12.61
C VAL A 323 5.62 -4.85 13.74
N TRP A 324 5.43 -4.28 14.93
CA TRP A 324 6.22 -4.63 16.12
C TRP A 324 6.05 -6.10 16.51
N GLY A 325 4.82 -6.62 16.48
CA GLY A 325 4.55 -8.05 16.68
C GLY A 325 5.29 -8.93 15.67
N LYS A 326 5.29 -8.57 14.37
CA LYS A 326 6.09 -9.30 13.37
C LYS A 326 7.59 -9.22 13.64
N SER A 327 8.10 -8.06 14.06
CA SER A 327 9.52 -7.88 14.39
C SER A 327 9.95 -8.80 15.55
N LYS A 328 9.13 -8.89 16.61
CA LYS A 328 9.37 -9.79 17.76
C LYS A 328 9.43 -11.27 17.37
N GLU A 329 8.57 -11.73 16.46
CA GLU A 329 8.65 -13.12 15.96
C GLU A 329 9.91 -13.39 15.16
N CYS A 330 10.35 -12.43 14.34
CA CYS A 330 11.59 -12.56 13.60
C CYS A 330 12.79 -12.65 14.55
N GLN A 331 12.82 -11.86 15.62
CA GLN A 331 13.86 -11.92 16.66
C GLN A 331 13.86 -13.26 17.40
N GLY A 332 12.69 -13.80 17.76
CA GLY A 332 12.58 -15.10 18.44
C GLY A 332 12.96 -16.31 17.57
N ARG A 333 13.05 -16.15 16.25
CA ARG A 333 13.47 -17.19 15.29
C ARG A 333 14.95 -17.12 14.92
N MET A 334 15.66 -16.04 15.26
CA MET A 334 17.10 -15.96 15.09
C MET A 334 17.79 -16.64 16.28
N PRO A 335 18.88 -17.41 16.07
CA PRO A 335 19.69 -17.88 17.19
C PRO A 335 20.18 -16.67 18.00
N PRO A 336 20.23 -16.76 19.34
CA PRO A 336 20.65 -15.64 20.18
C PRO A 336 22.03 -15.14 19.76
N SER A 337 22.19 -13.82 19.74
CA SER A 337 23.49 -13.18 19.57
C SER A 337 24.42 -13.65 20.71
N PRO A 338 25.75 -13.78 20.49
CA PRO A 338 26.69 -14.12 21.56
C PRO A 338 26.57 -13.20 22.80
N GLU A 339 26.09 -11.97 22.61
CA GLU A 339 25.83 -11.01 23.70
C GLU A 339 24.64 -11.40 24.60
N ASP A 340 23.63 -12.12 24.07
CA ASP A 340 22.48 -12.60 24.85
C ASP A 340 22.82 -13.85 25.68
N GLN A 341 23.81 -14.65 25.24
CA GLN A 341 24.36 -15.75 26.03
C GLN A 341 25.19 -15.27 27.23
N GLN A 342 25.82 -14.09 27.16
CA GLN A 342 26.57 -13.53 28.29
C GLN A 342 25.67 -12.91 29.38
N ARG A 343 24.40 -12.61 29.09
CA ARG A 343 23.41 -12.19 30.10
C ARG A 343 22.73 -13.35 30.83
N GLN A 344 22.90 -14.58 30.35
CA GLN A 344 22.43 -15.81 31.01
C GLN A 344 23.63 -16.67 31.41
N LEU A 345 24.44 -16.20 32.35
CA LEU A 345 25.37 -17.04 33.10
C LEU A 345 24.71 -17.47 34.43
N PRO A 346 24.98 -18.70 34.90
CA PRO A 346 24.28 -19.32 36.01
C PRO A 346 24.68 -18.65 37.33
N VAL A 347 23.69 -18.23 38.12
CA VAL A 347 23.92 -17.92 39.54
C VAL A 347 24.10 -19.25 40.26
N THR A 348 25.31 -19.78 40.25
CA THR A 348 25.77 -20.71 41.27
C THR A 348 26.75 -19.94 42.15
N ALA A 349 26.29 -19.53 43.32
CA ALA A 349 27.15 -18.93 44.33
C ALA A 349 28.23 -19.95 44.76
N PRO A 350 29.50 -19.54 44.93
CA PRO A 350 30.51 -20.38 45.55
C PRO A 350 30.34 -20.30 47.07
N THR A 351 30.02 -21.41 47.72
CA THR A 351 30.23 -21.55 49.17
C THR A 351 31.63 -22.10 49.38
N ASN A 352 32.46 -21.26 49.98
CA ASN A 352 33.85 -21.45 50.41
C ASN A 352 34.21 -22.87 50.87
N ASP A 353 35.25 -23.43 50.25
CA ASP A 353 36.23 -24.25 50.97
C ASP A 353 37.09 -23.32 51.82
N SER A 354 37.09 -23.55 53.13
CA SER A 354 38.10 -23.00 54.03
C SER A 354 38.69 -24.12 54.88
N ASN A 355 39.92 -24.46 54.50
CA ASN A 355 41.10 -24.61 55.35
C ASN A 355 41.39 -25.93 56.11
N ASP A 356 42.61 -26.39 55.78
CA ASP A 356 43.72 -26.72 56.67
C ASP A 356 43.95 -28.17 57.14
N ASN A 357 44.99 -28.75 56.53
CA ASN A 357 46.03 -29.61 57.09
C ASN A 357 46.07 -29.77 58.63
N LYS A 358 46.07 -31.03 59.10
CA LYS A 358 47.09 -31.63 60.00
C LYS A 358 46.68 -33.03 60.48
N ALA A 359 47.49 -34.03 60.12
CA ALA A 359 48.05 -35.11 60.95
C ALA A 359 48.36 -36.33 60.06
#